data_AF-A0A8J3L149-F1
#
_entry.id   AF-A0A8J3L149-F1
#
_cell.length_a   1.000
_cell.length_b   1.000
_cell.length_c   1.000
_cell.angle_alpha   90.00
_cell.angle_beta   90.00
_cell.angle_gamma   90.00
#
_symmetry.space_group_name_H-M   'P 1'
#
loop_
_entity.id
_entity.type
_entity.pdbx_description
1 polymer ?
#
loop_
_entity_poly.entity_id
_entity_poly.type
_entity_poly.pdbx_seq_one_letter_code
_entity_poly.pdbx_strand_id
1 'polypeptide(L)'
;MHASGVHATVAGVLLAFTVPVLPRRGGAGRTDPGLAQRFEHQLRPLSGGVAVPVFALMSAGVAIGGAAGLADALSTPVSVGIVGGLVLGRLIGVLAATFLVARFTSAQLDDGLTWADVAGLAMLTGMGFTVSLLISDLASGPAAGSDATIAVLVGSAAAAVPAAVVLRLRDRAYRRIAQAERQDTDGDGIPDFSTGAGIVFGVRGVSR
;
A
#
# COMPACT_ATOMS: atom_id res chain seq x y z
N MET A 1 6.28 -16.21 -28.57
CA MET A 1 7.06 -15.44 -27.58
C MET A 1 6.47 -14.09 -27.19
N HIS A 2 5.59 -13.44 -27.98
CA HIS A 2 5.05 -12.10 -27.66
C HIS A 2 3.70 -12.07 -26.90
N ALA A 3 3.18 -13.22 -26.46
CA ALA A 3 1.81 -13.35 -25.96
C ALA A 3 1.68 -13.55 -24.44
N SER A 4 2.75 -13.39 -23.65
CA SER A 4 2.68 -13.65 -22.20
C SER A 4 2.09 -12.51 -21.36
N GLY A 5 1.79 -11.34 -21.95
CA GLY A 5 1.32 -10.15 -21.22
C GLY A 5 2.38 -9.47 -20.32
N VAL A 6 3.29 -10.24 -19.72
CA VAL A 6 4.39 -9.77 -18.85
C VAL A 6 5.31 -8.78 -19.55
N HIS A 7 5.56 -8.96 -20.85
CA HIS A 7 6.43 -8.05 -21.60
C HIS A 7 5.86 -6.62 -21.66
N ALA A 8 4.53 -6.47 -21.71
CA ALA A 8 3.91 -5.15 -21.74
C ALA A 8 4.02 -4.42 -20.39
N THR A 9 3.85 -5.13 -19.27
CA THR A 9 4.01 -4.54 -17.93
C THR A 9 5.46 -4.16 -17.66
N VAL A 10 6.41 -5.02 -18.02
CA VAL A 10 7.85 -4.73 -17.90
C VAL A 10 8.27 -3.57 -18.80
N ALA A 11 7.76 -3.50 -20.04
CA ALA A 11 8.05 -2.37 -20.94
C ALA A 11 7.56 -1.03 -20.36
N GLY A 12 6.39 -1.00 -19.71
CA GLY A 12 5.89 0.19 -19.02
C GLY A 12 6.80 0.64 -17.87
N VAL A 13 7.32 -0.30 -17.08
CA VAL A 13 8.28 -0.01 -16.01
C VAL A 13 9.59 0.53 -16.58
N LEU A 14 10.12 -0.08 -17.64
CA LEU A 14 11.32 0.38 -18.32
C LEU A 14 11.14 1.79 -18.90
N LEU A 15 10.00 2.06 -19.54
CA LEU A 15 9.66 3.39 -20.02
C LEU A 15 9.64 4.41 -18.87
N ALA A 16 9.03 4.08 -17.73
CA ALA A 16 9.00 4.96 -16.57
C ALA A 16 10.42 5.31 -16.06
N PHE A 17 11.36 4.36 -16.09
CA PHE A 17 12.76 4.62 -15.74
C PHE A 17 13.49 5.56 -16.71
N THR A 18 13.02 5.67 -17.96
CA THR A 18 13.60 6.63 -18.93
C THR A 18 13.10 8.07 -18.75
N VAL A 19 12.07 8.30 -17.93
CA VAL A 19 11.49 9.64 -17.73
C VAL A 19 12.37 10.44 -16.75
N PRO A 20 12.83 11.65 -17.12
CA PRO A 20 13.71 12.44 -16.28
C PRO A 20 12.99 13.00 -15.04
N VAL A 21 13.58 12.76 -13.88
CA VAL A 21 13.08 13.24 -12.57
C VAL A 21 13.53 14.68 -12.29
N LEU A 22 14.70 15.08 -12.79
CA LEU A 22 15.27 16.40 -12.51
C LEU A 22 14.59 17.50 -13.35
N PRO A 23 14.32 18.67 -12.76
CA PRO A 23 13.87 19.84 -13.51
C PRO A 23 14.89 20.23 -14.58
N ARG A 24 14.39 20.70 -15.73
CA ARG A 24 15.25 21.13 -16.84
C ARG A 24 16.04 22.39 -16.43
N ARG A 25 17.37 22.34 -16.51
CA ARG A 25 18.23 23.52 -16.32
C ARG A 25 17.83 24.61 -17.33
N GLY A 26 17.25 25.71 -16.85
CA GLY A 26 16.80 26.85 -17.65
C GLY A 26 15.31 27.23 -17.51
N GLY A 27 14.51 26.46 -16.76
CA GLY A 27 13.14 26.86 -16.39
C GLY A 27 13.12 27.95 -15.31
N ALA A 28 12.06 28.76 -15.29
CA ALA A 28 11.90 29.87 -14.35
C ALA A 28 11.76 29.37 -12.91
N GLY A 29 12.88 29.31 -12.18
CA GLY A 29 12.91 29.10 -10.73
C GLY A 29 13.11 27.65 -10.26
N ARG A 30 13.58 27.53 -9.02
CA ARG A 30 13.96 26.27 -8.33
C ARG A 30 12.75 25.43 -7.87
N THR A 31 11.54 25.81 -8.28
CA THR A 31 10.25 25.26 -7.84
C THR A 31 9.49 24.54 -8.95
N ASP A 32 10.04 24.46 -10.17
CA ASP A 32 9.35 23.83 -11.30
C ASP A 32 9.39 22.29 -11.18
N PRO A 33 8.24 21.59 -11.08
CA PRO A 33 8.23 20.14 -10.90
C PRO A 33 8.81 19.43 -12.13
N GLY A 34 9.64 18.42 -11.89
CA GLY A 34 10.26 17.58 -12.93
C GLY A 34 9.22 16.88 -13.82
N LEU A 35 9.63 16.47 -15.02
CA LEU A 35 8.72 15.82 -15.99
C LEU A 35 8.07 14.56 -15.41
N ALA A 36 8.82 13.76 -14.65
CA ALA A 36 8.28 12.59 -13.96
C ALA A 36 7.14 12.95 -12.99
N GLN A 37 7.30 14.00 -12.18
CA GLN A 37 6.30 14.45 -11.22
C GLN A 37 5.02 14.94 -11.91
N ARG A 38 5.16 15.63 -13.06
CA ARG A 38 4.01 16.08 -13.86
C ARG A 38 3.24 14.88 -14.44
N PHE A 39 3.95 13.91 -15.01
CA PHE A 39 3.31 12.69 -15.53
C PHE A 39 2.67 11.86 -14.42
N GLU A 40 3.32 11.73 -13.26
CA GLU A 40 2.73 11.06 -12.11
C GLU A 40 1.40 11.69 -11.71
N HIS A 41 1.34 13.01 -11.56
CA HIS A 41 0.10 13.70 -11.15
C HIS A 41 -1.05 13.52 -12.14
N GLN A 42 -0.75 13.42 -13.43
CA GLN A 42 -1.75 13.20 -14.47
C GLN A 42 -2.18 11.73 -14.57
N LEU A 43 -1.24 10.80 -14.45
CA LEU A 43 -1.50 9.37 -14.59
C LEU A 43 -2.10 8.76 -13.32
N ARG A 44 -1.82 9.32 -12.14
CA ARG A 44 -2.33 8.82 -10.85
C ARG A 44 -3.87 8.76 -10.79
N PRO A 45 -4.65 9.80 -11.15
CA PRO A 45 -6.11 9.72 -11.15
C PRO A 45 -6.64 8.78 -12.24
N LEU A 46 -6.01 8.72 -13.41
CA LEU A 46 -6.43 7.82 -14.49
C LEU A 46 -6.20 6.34 -14.12
N SER A 47 -5.02 6.05 -13.57
CA SER A 47 -4.64 4.70 -13.17
C SER A 47 -5.50 4.21 -12.00
N GLY A 48 -5.55 4.97 -10.90
CA GLY A 48 -6.31 4.61 -9.71
C GLY A 48 -7.83 4.67 -9.91
N GLY A 49 -8.32 5.60 -10.75
CA GLY A 49 -9.74 5.82 -10.96
C GLY A 49 -10.37 4.97 -12.06
N VAL A 50 -9.62 4.57 -13.09
CA VAL A 50 -10.17 3.88 -14.27
C VAL A 50 -9.42 2.60 -14.58
N ALA A 51 -8.09 2.64 -14.74
CA ALA A 51 -7.34 1.48 -15.20
C ALA A 51 -7.42 0.30 -14.22
N VAL A 52 -7.22 0.56 -12.92
CA VAL A 52 -7.25 -0.47 -11.88
C VAL A 52 -8.65 -1.08 -11.71
N PRO A 53 -9.74 -0.30 -11.60
CA PRO A 53 -11.10 -0.86 -11.53
C PRO A 53 -11.50 -1.69 -12.76
N VAL A 54 -11.18 -1.20 -13.97
CA VAL A 54 -11.49 -1.94 -15.21
C VAL A 54 -10.71 -3.24 -15.28
N PHE A 55 -9.41 -3.20 -14.95
CA PHE A 55 -8.59 -4.40 -14.87
C PHE A 55 -9.16 -5.41 -13.87
N ALA A 56 -9.48 -4.96 -12.66
CA ALA A 56 -10.07 -5.80 -11.63
C ALA A 56 -11.38 -6.45 -12.08
N LEU A 57 -12.26 -5.70 -12.75
CA LEU A 57 -13.54 -6.21 -13.25
C LEU A 57 -13.34 -7.28 -14.33
N MET A 58 -12.40 -7.05 -15.25
CA MET A 58 -12.11 -8.00 -16.33
C MET A 58 -11.43 -9.27 -15.82
N SER A 59 -10.47 -9.14 -14.90
CA SER A 59 -9.76 -10.28 -14.30
C SER A 59 -10.61 -11.05 -13.28
N ALA A 60 -11.51 -10.38 -12.56
CA ALA A 60 -12.40 -11.02 -11.58
C ALA A 60 -13.71 -11.54 -12.18
N GLY A 61 -14.02 -11.22 -13.45
CA GLY A 61 -15.26 -11.54 -14.16
C GLY A 61 -15.51 -13.04 -14.42
N VAL A 62 -15.04 -13.91 -13.55
CA VAL A 62 -15.28 -15.35 -13.56
C VAL A 62 -16.71 -15.60 -13.05
N ALA A 63 -17.46 -16.45 -13.75
CA ALA A 63 -18.79 -16.86 -13.33
C ALA A 63 -18.72 -17.59 -11.98
N ILE A 64 -19.05 -16.88 -10.89
CA ILE A 64 -19.24 -17.49 -9.58
C ILE A 64 -20.48 -18.38 -9.72
N GLY A 65 -20.28 -19.69 -9.82
CA GLY A 65 -21.33 -20.71 -10.06
C GLY A 65 -22.35 -20.88 -8.93
N GLY A 66 -22.74 -19.78 -8.27
CA GLY A 66 -23.62 -19.74 -7.10
C GLY A 66 -22.92 -20.06 -5.78
N ALA A 67 -23.69 -20.05 -4.69
CA ALA A 67 -23.20 -20.33 -3.33
C ALA A 67 -22.66 -21.77 -3.17
N ALA A 68 -23.17 -22.72 -3.94
CA ALA A 68 -22.71 -24.11 -3.93
C ALA A 68 -21.32 -24.26 -4.57
N GLY A 69 -21.07 -23.60 -5.72
CA GLY A 69 -19.75 -23.57 -6.34
C GLY A 69 -18.71 -22.82 -5.51
N LEU A 70 -19.13 -21.78 -4.77
CA LEU A 70 -18.25 -21.06 -3.84
C LEU A 70 -17.83 -21.93 -2.65
N ALA A 71 -18.76 -22.71 -2.08
CA ALA A 71 -18.46 -23.60 -0.97
C ALA A 71 -17.49 -24.72 -1.38
N ASP A 72 -17.67 -25.28 -2.58
CA ASP A 72 -16.80 -26.32 -3.13
C ASP A 72 -15.41 -25.78 -3.53
N ALA A 73 -15.38 -24.58 -4.13
CA ALA A 73 -14.13 -23.88 -4.43
C ALA A 73 -13.34 -23.51 -3.17
N LEU A 74 -14.01 -23.23 -2.03
CA LEU A 74 -13.32 -22.91 -0.77
C LEU A 74 -12.90 -24.14 0.04
N SER A 75 -13.52 -25.29 -0.18
CA SER A 75 -13.20 -26.54 0.51
C SER A 75 -11.99 -27.26 -0.10
N THR A 76 -11.59 -26.89 -1.33
CA THR A 76 -10.41 -27.49 -1.96
C THR A 76 -9.11 -27.11 -1.23
N PRO A 77 -8.17 -28.07 -1.05
CA PRO A 77 -6.90 -27.82 -0.37
C PRO A 77 -6.08 -26.68 -0.97
N VAL A 78 -6.21 -26.48 -2.29
CA VAL A 78 -5.53 -25.40 -3.04
C VAL A 78 -6.02 -24.04 -2.56
N SER A 79 -7.33 -23.83 -2.43
CA SER A 79 -7.92 -22.57 -1.99
C SER A 79 -7.59 -22.25 -0.54
N VAL A 80 -7.62 -23.25 0.35
CA VAL A 80 -7.19 -23.08 1.74
C VAL A 80 -5.72 -22.68 1.82
N GLY A 81 -4.87 -23.31 0.99
CA GLY A 81 -3.45 -22.95 0.87
C GLY A 81 -3.24 -21.52 0.37
N ILE A 82 -3.98 -21.09 -0.65
CA ILE A 82 -3.92 -19.72 -1.20
C ILE A 82 -4.38 -18.71 -0.15
N VAL A 83 -5.53 -18.92 0.49
CA VAL A 83 -6.07 -18.01 1.52
C VAL A 83 -5.12 -17.94 2.71
N GLY A 84 -4.69 -19.09 3.24
CA GLY A 84 -3.76 -19.15 4.37
C GLY A 84 -2.41 -18.52 4.04
N GLY A 85 -1.83 -18.84 2.88
CA GLY A 85 -0.56 -18.29 2.42
C GLY A 85 -0.62 -16.79 2.14
N LEU A 86 -1.71 -16.29 1.57
CA LEU A 86 -1.88 -14.86 1.27
C LEU A 86 -2.03 -14.04 2.56
N VAL A 87 -2.83 -14.53 3.51
CA VAL A 87 -3.13 -13.80 4.76
C VAL A 87 -1.97 -13.93 5.73
N LEU A 88 -1.58 -15.17 6.08
CA LEU A 88 -0.54 -15.42 7.08
C LEU A 88 0.86 -15.14 6.52
N GLY A 89 1.11 -15.50 5.25
CA GLY A 89 2.41 -15.29 4.63
C GLY A 89 2.76 -13.81 4.51
N ARG A 90 1.81 -12.95 4.12
CA ARG A 90 2.05 -11.50 4.08
C ARG A 90 2.19 -10.88 5.46
N LEU A 91 1.34 -11.28 6.41
CA LEU A 91 1.43 -10.79 7.79
C LEU A 91 2.78 -11.14 8.42
N ILE A 92 3.16 -12.42 8.40
CA ILE A 92 4.41 -12.92 8.97
C ILE A 92 5.60 -12.35 8.20
N GLY A 93 5.53 -12.31 6.87
CA GLY A 93 6.61 -11.79 6.03
C GLY A 93 6.92 -10.33 6.31
N VAL A 94 5.91 -9.46 6.39
CA VAL A 94 6.11 -8.04 6.69
C VAL A 94 6.58 -7.82 8.12
N LEU A 95 6.00 -8.53 9.10
CA LEU A 95 6.44 -8.44 10.50
C LEU A 95 7.89 -8.92 10.66
N ALA A 96 8.23 -10.06 10.08
CA ALA A 96 9.56 -10.63 10.15
C ALA A 96 10.58 -9.74 9.44
N ALA A 97 10.27 -9.24 8.24
CA ALA A 97 11.16 -8.33 7.51
C ALA A 97 11.38 -7.02 8.28
N THR A 98 10.32 -6.42 8.82
CA THR A 98 10.42 -5.19 9.61
C THR A 98 11.22 -5.43 10.89
N PHE A 99 10.99 -6.56 11.57
CA PHE A 99 11.77 -6.96 12.74
C PHE A 99 13.25 -7.17 12.41
N LEU A 100 13.55 -7.81 11.28
CA LEU A 100 14.91 -8.06 10.82
C LEU A 100 15.63 -6.72 10.55
N VAL A 101 14.99 -5.82 9.82
CA VAL A 101 15.53 -4.49 9.53
C VAL A 101 15.74 -3.69 10.82
N ALA A 102 14.75 -3.64 11.72
CA ALA A 102 14.90 -2.96 13.00
C ALA A 102 16.06 -3.53 13.83
N ARG A 103 16.24 -4.86 13.82
CA ARG A 103 17.28 -5.56 14.58
C ARG A 103 18.69 -5.35 14.01
N PHE A 104 18.85 -5.25 12.69
CA PHE A 104 20.15 -5.15 12.04
C PHE A 104 20.58 -3.73 11.70
N THR A 105 19.63 -2.82 11.48
CA THR A 105 19.91 -1.43 11.06
C THR A 105 19.88 -0.45 12.24
N SER A 106 19.56 -0.90 13.46
CA SER A 106 19.31 -0.01 14.62
C SER A 106 18.28 1.08 14.33
N ALA A 107 17.42 0.86 13.32
CA ALA A 107 16.32 1.75 13.01
C ALA A 107 15.31 1.67 14.16
N GLN A 108 15.12 2.79 14.85
CA GLN A 108 14.09 2.93 15.86
C GLN A 108 12.78 3.32 15.16
N LEU A 109 11.66 2.73 15.60
CA LEU A 109 10.36 3.25 15.25
C LEU A 109 10.23 4.67 15.84
N ASP A 110 9.60 5.56 15.09
CA ASP A 110 9.26 6.90 15.56
C ASP A 110 8.48 6.81 16.90
N ASP A 111 8.63 7.80 17.79
CA ASP A 111 8.05 7.76 19.14
C ASP A 111 6.51 7.65 19.12
N GLY A 112 5.89 8.03 18.00
CA GLY A 112 4.45 7.88 17.76
C GLY A 112 4.02 6.52 17.18
N LEU A 113 4.95 5.69 16.69
CA LEU A 113 4.66 4.43 16.00
C LEU A 113 4.87 3.22 16.93
N THR A 114 3.82 2.44 17.13
CA THR A 114 3.86 1.22 17.94
C THR A 114 3.99 -0.03 17.07
N TRP A 115 4.48 -1.14 17.63
CA TRP A 115 4.47 -2.45 16.96
C TRP A 115 3.08 -2.91 16.51
N ALA A 116 2.02 -2.41 17.16
CA ALA A 116 0.64 -2.62 16.73
C ALA A 116 0.33 -1.93 15.39
N ASP A 117 0.97 -0.81 15.08
CA ASP A 117 0.80 -0.09 13.81
C ASP A 117 1.53 -0.79 12.68
N VAL A 118 2.71 -1.36 12.97
CA VAL A 118 3.41 -2.26 12.03
C VAL A 118 2.56 -3.50 11.75
N ALA A 119 1.94 -4.09 12.77
CA ALA A 119 1.03 -5.22 12.58
C ALA A 119 -0.22 -4.83 11.77
N GLY A 120 -0.80 -3.66 12.01
CA GLY A 120 -1.90 -3.12 11.23
C GLY A 120 -1.52 -2.89 9.75
N LEU A 121 -0.34 -2.32 9.50
CA LEU A 121 0.21 -2.13 8.16
C LEU A 121 0.51 -3.47 7.48
N ALA A 122 1.05 -4.44 8.21
CA ALA A 122 1.28 -5.79 7.69
C ALA A 122 -0.04 -6.45 7.26
N MET A 123 -1.12 -6.31 8.04
CA MET A 123 -2.45 -6.81 7.65
C MET A 123 -2.99 -6.10 6.40
N LEU A 124 -2.76 -4.80 6.25
CA LEU A 124 -3.15 -4.04 5.05
C LEU A 124 -2.52 -4.58 3.77
N THR A 125 -1.24 -5.00 3.82
CA THR A 125 -0.57 -5.60 2.66
C THR A 125 -1.26 -6.89 2.17
N GLY A 126 -2.08 -7.52 3.03
CA GLY A 126 -2.93 -8.64 2.67
C GLY A 126 -3.94 -8.34 1.55
N MET A 127 -4.39 -7.09 1.39
CA MET A 127 -5.35 -6.64 0.37
C MET A 127 -4.73 -6.46 -1.04
N GLY A 128 -3.75 -7.26 -1.42
CA GLY A 128 -3.09 -7.21 -2.73
C GLY A 128 -3.93 -7.80 -3.87
N PHE A 129 -5.24 -7.60 -3.84
CA PHE A 129 -6.24 -8.19 -4.73
C PHE A 129 -5.85 -8.10 -6.20
N THR A 130 -5.50 -6.91 -6.70
CA THR A 130 -5.22 -6.66 -8.12
C THR A 130 -3.91 -7.30 -8.59
N VAL A 131 -2.85 -7.22 -7.78
CA VAL A 131 -1.56 -7.86 -8.09
C VAL A 131 -1.69 -9.38 -8.01
N SER A 132 -2.43 -9.89 -7.04
CA SER A 132 -2.69 -11.33 -6.91
C SER A 132 -3.56 -11.88 -8.04
N LEU A 133 -4.55 -11.12 -8.53
CA LEU A 133 -5.31 -11.48 -9.73
C LEU A 133 -4.42 -11.52 -10.97
N LEU A 134 -3.58 -10.51 -11.17
CA LEU A 134 -2.61 -10.48 -12.27
C LEU A 134 -1.69 -11.71 -12.24
N ILE A 135 -1.13 -12.03 -11.07
CA ILE A 135 -0.24 -13.18 -10.92
C ILE A 135 -1.01 -14.49 -11.11
N SER A 136 -2.24 -14.59 -10.60
CA SER A 136 -3.11 -15.77 -10.77
C SER A 136 -3.43 -16.02 -12.24
N ASP A 137 -3.74 -14.97 -13.00
CA ASP A 137 -4.04 -15.03 -14.43
C ASP A 137 -2.79 -15.44 -15.25
N LEU A 138 -1.61 -14.91 -14.89
CA LEU A 138 -0.34 -15.30 -15.51
C LEU A 138 0.12 -16.72 -15.14
N ALA A 139 -0.21 -17.19 -13.95
CA ALA A 139 0.21 -18.49 -13.43
C ALA A 139 -0.74 -19.63 -13.85
N SER A 140 -2.01 -19.33 -14.11
CA SER A 140 -3.02 -20.33 -14.44
C SER A 140 -3.06 -20.61 -15.95
N GLY A 141 -2.92 -21.87 -16.34
CA GLY A 141 -3.25 -22.32 -17.69
C GLY A 141 -4.78 -22.30 -17.96
N PRO A 142 -5.23 -22.51 -19.21
CA PRO A 142 -6.62 -22.30 -19.65
C PRO A 142 -7.71 -23.12 -18.94
N ALA A 143 -7.37 -24.05 -18.03
CA ALA A 143 -8.30 -24.96 -17.37
C ALA A 143 -8.44 -24.76 -15.84
N ALA A 144 -7.61 -23.92 -15.19
CA ALA A 144 -7.58 -23.78 -13.73
C ALA A 144 -7.80 -22.34 -13.21
N GLY A 145 -8.09 -21.39 -14.10
CA GLY A 145 -8.13 -19.95 -13.77
C GLY A 145 -9.28 -19.51 -12.87
N SER A 146 -10.40 -20.25 -12.83
CA SER A 146 -11.58 -19.86 -12.05
C SER A 146 -11.36 -19.97 -10.54
N ASP A 147 -10.80 -21.08 -10.10
CA ASP A 147 -10.75 -21.44 -8.68
C ASP A 147 -9.71 -20.60 -7.94
N ALA A 148 -8.56 -20.36 -8.58
CA ALA A 148 -7.51 -19.50 -8.06
C ALA A 148 -7.99 -18.04 -7.93
N THR A 149 -8.75 -17.55 -8.91
CA THR A 149 -9.36 -16.21 -8.88
C THR A 149 -10.35 -16.05 -7.73
N ILE A 150 -11.21 -17.06 -7.52
CA ILE A 150 -12.16 -17.10 -6.40
C ILE A 150 -11.42 -17.14 -5.05
N ALA A 151 -10.39 -17.97 -4.92
CA ALA A 151 -9.57 -18.05 -3.70
C ALA A 151 -8.88 -16.71 -3.38
N VAL A 152 -8.33 -16.02 -4.37
CA VAL A 152 -7.71 -14.69 -4.21
C VAL A 152 -8.75 -13.63 -3.82
N LEU A 153 -9.95 -13.65 -4.42
CA LEU A 153 -11.06 -12.77 -4.07
C LEU A 153 -11.47 -12.95 -2.60
N VAL A 154 -11.74 -14.18 -2.19
CA VAL A 154 -12.18 -14.50 -0.83
C VAL A 154 -11.07 -14.23 0.18
N GLY A 155 -9.82 -14.61 -0.12
CA GLY A 155 -8.67 -14.35 0.75
C GLY A 155 -8.43 -12.85 0.95
N SER A 156 -8.54 -12.05 -0.11
CA SER A 156 -8.38 -10.59 -0.02
C SER A 156 -9.52 -9.94 0.78
N ALA A 157 -10.77 -10.39 0.59
CA ALA A 157 -11.92 -9.92 1.38
C ALA A 157 -11.81 -10.31 2.86
N ALA A 158 -11.37 -11.55 3.14
CA ALA A 158 -11.13 -12.04 4.49
C ALA A 158 -10.00 -11.28 5.18
N ALA A 159 -8.96 -10.86 4.46
CA ALA A 159 -7.88 -10.01 4.97
C ALA A 159 -8.33 -8.56 5.24
N ALA A 160 -9.25 -8.03 4.42
CA ALA A 160 -9.72 -6.65 4.52
C ALA A 160 -10.43 -6.36 5.85
N VAL A 161 -11.21 -7.32 6.37
CA VAL A 161 -11.98 -7.16 7.63
C VAL A 161 -11.07 -6.95 8.85
N PRO A 162 -10.14 -7.86 9.22
CA PRO A 162 -9.25 -7.66 10.36
C PRO A 162 -8.34 -6.44 10.17
N ALA A 163 -7.84 -6.19 8.95
CA ALA A 163 -7.05 -5.00 8.65
C ALA A 163 -7.84 -3.71 8.95
N ALA A 164 -9.09 -3.62 8.47
CA ALA A 164 -9.95 -2.46 8.71
C ALA A 164 -10.31 -2.30 10.19
N VAL A 165 -10.53 -3.39 10.93
CA VAL A 165 -10.80 -3.35 12.37
C VAL A 165 -9.58 -2.81 13.14
N VAL A 166 -8.40 -3.38 12.91
CA VAL A 166 -7.15 -2.94 13.58
C VAL A 166 -6.86 -1.48 13.26
N LEU A 167 -6.97 -1.08 12.00
CA LEU A 167 -6.79 0.30 11.58
C LEU A 167 -7.79 1.25 12.22
N ARG A 168 -9.10 0.92 12.25
CA ARG A 168 -10.09 1.80 12.88
C ARG A 168 -9.86 1.96 14.38
N LEU A 169 -9.37 0.92 15.05
CA LEU A 169 -9.03 0.98 16.48
C LEU A 169 -7.79 1.84 16.72
N ARG A 170 -6.77 1.75 15.86
CA ARG A 170 -5.55 2.58 15.94
C ARG A 170 -5.76 4.02 15.49
N ASP A 171 -6.57 4.23 14.45
CA ASP A 171 -6.94 5.56 13.95
C ASP A 171 -7.64 6.40 15.03
N ARG A 172 -8.43 5.77 15.92
CA ARG A 172 -8.98 6.45 17.10
C ARG A 172 -7.90 6.91 18.10
N ALA A 173 -6.80 6.18 18.22
CA ALA A 173 -5.66 6.58 19.05
C ALA A 173 -4.84 7.69 18.37
N TYR A 174 -4.57 7.57 17.06
CA TYR A 174 -3.89 8.60 16.29
C TYR A 174 -4.67 9.91 16.20
N ARG A 175 -6.00 9.87 16.09
CA ARG A 175 -6.82 11.09 16.13
C ARG A 175 -6.68 11.85 17.45
N ARG A 176 -6.40 11.17 18.57
CA ARG A 176 -6.15 11.83 19.85
C ARG A 176 -4.76 12.46 19.90
N ILE A 177 -3.75 11.79 19.35
CA ILE A 177 -2.38 12.33 19.23
C ILE A 177 -2.37 13.53 18.28
N ALA A 178 -2.98 13.41 17.10
CA ALA A 178 -3.10 14.49 16.12
C ALA A 178 -3.97 15.68 16.62
N GLN A 179 -4.88 15.45 17.56
CA GLN A 179 -5.60 16.53 18.24
C GLN A 179 -4.74 17.23 19.28
N ALA A 180 -3.92 16.47 20.04
CA ALA A 180 -2.94 17.04 20.96
C ALA A 180 -1.84 17.84 20.22
N GLU A 181 -1.41 17.37 19.05
CA GLU A 181 -0.47 18.09 18.17
C GLU A 181 -1.08 19.31 17.47
N ARG A 182 -2.40 19.51 17.54
CA ARG A 182 -3.08 20.69 16.96
C ARG A 182 -3.68 21.60 18.02
N GLN A 183 -3.58 21.22 19.28
CA GLN A 183 -3.98 22.08 20.38
C GLN A 183 -2.95 23.19 20.53
N ASP A 184 -3.46 24.40 20.42
CA ASP A 184 -2.82 25.68 20.67
C ASP A 184 -3.61 26.25 21.86
N THR A 185 -3.14 25.95 23.08
CA THR A 185 -3.85 26.27 24.32
C THR A 185 -3.61 27.72 24.74
N ASP A 186 -2.50 28.32 24.31
CA ASP A 186 -2.13 29.71 24.60
C ASP A 186 -2.56 30.72 23.50
N GLY A 187 -3.04 30.22 22.35
CA GLY A 187 -3.64 31.00 21.27
C GLY A 187 -2.61 31.75 20.43
N ASP A 188 -1.35 31.31 20.42
CA ASP A 188 -0.24 32.00 19.75
C ASP A 188 -0.08 31.65 18.26
N GLY A 189 -0.90 30.70 17.76
CA GLY A 189 -0.88 30.21 16.39
C GLY A 189 0.17 29.12 16.13
N ILE A 190 0.89 28.67 17.16
CA ILE A 190 1.88 27.60 17.15
C ILE A 190 1.34 26.44 18.01
N PRO A 191 1.36 25.20 17.51
CA PRO A 191 0.88 24.09 18.32
C PRO A 191 1.77 23.78 19.54
N ASP A 192 1.15 23.51 20.70
CA ASP A 192 1.81 23.34 22.00
C ASP A 192 2.86 22.22 22.05
N PHE A 193 2.74 21.21 21.17
CA PHE A 193 3.71 20.11 21.08
C PHE A 193 5.11 20.60 20.70
N SER A 194 5.22 21.75 20.05
CA SER A 194 6.49 22.36 19.67
C SER A 194 7.16 23.12 20.82
N THR A 195 6.41 23.46 21.88
CA THR A 195 6.88 24.23 23.04
C THR A 195 7.29 23.33 24.21
N GLY A 196 6.69 22.14 24.33
CA GLY A 196 6.94 21.19 25.43
C GLY A 196 8.17 20.29 25.27
N ALA A 197 8.62 20.03 24.04
CA ALA A 197 9.95 19.50 23.79
C ALA A 197 10.90 20.69 23.73
N GLY A 198 12.00 20.70 24.46
CA GLY A 198 13.00 21.77 24.49
C GLY A 198 13.75 21.99 23.17
N ILE A 199 13.07 21.99 22.03
CA ILE A 199 13.53 22.50 20.74
C ILE A 199 13.18 23.99 20.71
N VAL A 200 13.81 24.74 21.61
CA VAL A 200 14.05 26.15 21.37
C VAL A 200 14.86 26.20 20.08
N PHE A 201 14.20 26.41 18.94
CA PHE A 201 14.86 26.92 17.75
C PHE A 201 15.39 28.29 18.15
N GLY A 202 16.61 28.28 18.68
CA GLY A 202 17.37 29.46 18.99
C GLY A 202 17.59 30.19 17.69
N VAL A 203 16.70 31.13 17.38
CA VAL A 203 16.99 32.28 16.53
C VAL A 203 17.96 33.16 17.32
N ARG A 204 19.18 32.64 17.51
CA ARG A 204 20.31 33.39 18.03
C ARG A 204 20.98 34.05 16.83
N GLY A 205 20.60 35.30 16.61
CA GLY A 205 21.37 36.36 15.96
C GLY A 205 22.26 35.99 14.78
N VAL A 206 21.77 36.22 13.56
CA VAL A 206 22.64 36.64 12.46
C VAL A 206 22.71 38.16 12.51
N SER A 207 23.61 38.66 13.34
CA SER A 207 24.18 40.00 13.20
C SER A 207 25.66 39.85 12.91
N ARG A 208 26.03 40.02 11.64
CA ARG A 208 27.21 40.75 11.17
C ARG A 208 27.20 40.81 9.65
#